data_AF-A0A942DP08-F1
#
_entry.id   AF-A0A942DP08-F1
#
_cell.length_a   1.000
_cell.length_b   1.000
_cell.length_c   1.000
_cell.angle_alpha   90.00
_cell.angle_beta   90.00
_cell.angle_gamma   90.00
#
_symmetry.space_group_name_H-M   'P 1'
#
loop_
_entity.id
_entity.type
_entity.pdbx_description
1 polymer ?
#
loop_
_entity_poly.entity_id
_entity_poly.type
_entity_poly.pdbx_seq_one_letter_code
_entity_poly.pdbx_strand_id
1 'polypeptide(L)'
;METKNYSLFKTVLALGLGFAVVSGTPFAASAATADYYKCNDRVGGEYNYGRAPQACNANAFGDDKYVTGNYGQLIYSDTAASTERSRYVDEMNAVIKEAAAYYLKKRKPTVSSTEVSWWVLGIQATASHESYWSHYRKATDARLKMMRGDYGHGHGMMQIDDRAHFPAVTNGTAWNLITNLTYAMDIFYKNWEKAPSQTCVKSATNYEARIRASWAAYNGGSGKICRWTDPNDKWAQNDKNFYTHYSKRLWEKYGTNPNKKASIDVACLIEKKENCPAPGSGTEAPALKSGVLYKSSAGPYCVISNSKASCVTEARDAICLKQISPYSVDEATAVKDTVLASYSPANQDRHALCKSYESTLYPVGTNIEIQKNTNLRASPGGGIVSMVPKDQVVTVLDFELRSAPDNERYYKVNYQGKEGYVFGGNKTDYLTWAVVATNSNLPSTLAKAGEYVKVVNSAGVNHRTTPGGTLIRLIPKGTQLQVQEVFIEDSNNKVYYRVTYQGQTGYIYTGLLLPTDTTSEWTEVQR
;
A
#
# COMPACT_ATOMS: atom_id res chain seq x y z
N MET A 1 -80.96 41.69 -9.43
CA MET A 1 -81.21 40.56 -10.35
C MET A 1 -79.88 39.90 -10.66
N GLU A 2 -79.82 38.60 -10.36
CA GLU A 2 -79.10 37.55 -11.11
C GLU A 2 -77.63 37.73 -11.55
N THR A 3 -76.76 37.03 -10.80
CA THR A 3 -75.77 36.01 -11.23
C THR A 3 -74.88 36.22 -12.48
N LYS A 4 -73.55 36.15 -12.27
CA LYS A 4 -72.58 35.08 -12.69
C LYS A 4 -71.12 35.62 -12.51
N ASN A 5 -70.25 35.05 -11.65
CA ASN A 5 -69.34 33.89 -11.83
C ASN A 5 -68.36 34.07 -13.03
N TYR A 6 -67.02 33.95 -13.00
CA TYR A 6 -65.96 33.27 -12.21
C TYR A 6 -64.61 34.05 -12.38
N SER A 7 -63.63 34.00 -11.47
CA SER A 7 -62.47 33.08 -11.57
C SER A 7 -61.59 33.18 -10.31
N LEU A 8 -61.32 32.03 -9.69
CA LEU A 8 -60.53 31.83 -8.48
C LEU A 8 -59.13 31.34 -8.89
N PHE A 9 -58.07 32.09 -8.57
CA PHE A 9 -56.70 31.57 -8.59
C PHE A 9 -56.47 30.76 -7.30
N LYS A 10 -56.33 29.44 -7.43
CA LYS A 10 -55.82 28.56 -6.35
C LYS A 10 -54.34 28.28 -6.59
N THR A 11 -53.49 28.82 -5.72
CA THR A 11 -52.09 28.44 -5.58
C THR A 11 -52.02 27.03 -4.97
N VAL A 12 -51.46 26.08 -5.71
CA VAL A 12 -51.17 24.72 -5.25
C VAL A 12 -49.83 24.74 -4.51
N LEU A 13 -49.88 24.50 -3.19
CA LEU A 13 -48.72 24.26 -2.35
C LEU A 13 -48.31 22.79 -2.50
N ALA A 14 -47.23 22.53 -3.25
CA ALA A 14 -46.68 21.19 -3.39
C ALA A 14 -45.81 20.85 -2.15
N LEU A 15 -46.36 20.07 -1.22
CA LEU A 15 -45.58 19.37 -0.19
C LEU A 15 -44.82 18.22 -0.87
N GLY A 16 -43.51 18.40 -1.07
CA GLY A 16 -42.61 17.32 -1.44
C GLY A 16 -42.36 16.40 -0.25
N LEU A 17 -43.05 15.26 -0.19
CA LEU A 17 -42.63 14.12 0.61
C LEU A 17 -41.33 13.56 0.03
N GLY A 18 -40.20 13.96 0.63
CA GLY A 18 -38.92 13.30 0.41
C GLY A 18 -38.93 11.92 1.05
N PHE A 19 -39.18 10.88 0.26
CA PHE A 19 -38.82 9.51 0.63
C PHE A 19 -37.29 9.43 0.64
N ALA A 20 -36.70 9.56 1.83
CA ALA A 20 -35.32 9.15 2.05
C ALA A 20 -35.26 7.63 1.88
N VAL A 21 -34.81 7.17 0.71
CA VAL A 21 -34.39 5.79 0.50
C VAL A 21 -33.13 5.58 1.34
N VAL A 22 -33.32 5.11 2.57
CA VAL A 22 -32.23 4.57 3.37
C VAL A 22 -31.80 3.30 2.66
N SER A 23 -30.72 3.41 1.88
CA SER A 23 -30.00 2.27 1.33
C SER A 23 -29.40 1.47 2.48
N GLY A 24 -30.20 0.58 3.05
CA GLY A 24 -29.71 -0.47 3.93
C GLY A 24 -28.63 -1.24 3.18
N THR A 25 -27.42 -1.24 3.72
CA THR A 25 -26.37 -2.13 3.22
C THR A 25 -26.91 -3.56 3.36
N PRO A 26 -26.98 -4.34 2.27
CA PRO A 26 -27.45 -5.71 2.37
C PRO A 26 -26.49 -6.46 3.28
N PHE A 27 -27.00 -7.00 4.39
CA PHE A 27 -26.29 -8.03 5.13
C PHE A 27 -26.03 -9.17 4.13
N ALA A 28 -24.76 -9.55 3.96
CA ALA A 28 -24.41 -10.69 3.13
C ALA A 28 -25.24 -11.90 3.60
N ALA A 29 -26.01 -12.49 2.70
CA ALA A 29 -26.78 -13.69 3.00
C ALA A 29 -25.82 -14.81 3.45
N SER A 30 -26.25 -15.60 4.43
CA SER A 30 -25.50 -16.78 4.87
C SER A 30 -25.16 -17.64 3.65
N ALA A 31 -23.89 -18.00 3.48
CA ALA A 31 -23.49 -18.95 2.46
C ALA A 31 -23.77 -20.38 2.98
N ALA A 32 -24.29 -21.24 2.12
CA ALA A 32 -24.40 -22.67 2.40
C ALA A 32 -23.05 -23.34 2.12
N THR A 33 -22.06 -23.12 2.99
CA THR A 33 -20.80 -23.88 2.97
C THR A 33 -21.05 -25.28 3.52
N ALA A 34 -20.41 -26.29 2.93
CA ALA A 34 -20.45 -27.64 3.47
C ALA A 34 -19.57 -27.75 4.73
N ASP A 35 -19.94 -28.66 5.64
CA ASP A 35 -19.08 -29.05 6.77
C ASP A 35 -17.66 -29.33 6.28
N TYR A 36 -16.68 -28.80 6.99
CA TYR A 36 -15.26 -28.94 6.64
C TYR A 36 -14.90 -28.44 5.22
N TYR A 37 -15.53 -27.37 4.75
CA TYR A 37 -15.19 -26.70 3.49
C TYR A 37 -13.67 -26.51 3.31
N LYS A 38 -13.13 -26.97 2.18
CA LYS A 38 -11.68 -26.97 1.84
C LYS A 38 -10.76 -27.60 2.90
N CYS A 39 -11.26 -28.58 3.66
CA CYS A 39 -10.48 -29.24 4.70
C CYS A 39 -9.78 -30.51 4.19
N ASN A 40 -8.64 -30.34 3.52
CA ASN A 40 -7.81 -31.47 3.12
C ASN A 40 -6.95 -31.98 4.30
N ASP A 41 -6.71 -33.30 4.32
CA ASP A 41 -5.88 -33.99 5.33
C ASP A 41 -6.24 -33.61 6.78
N ARG A 42 -7.52 -33.71 7.11
CA ARG A 42 -8.04 -33.36 8.44
C ARG A 42 -7.35 -34.17 9.53
N VAL A 43 -6.93 -33.47 10.59
CA VAL A 43 -6.35 -34.07 11.79
C VAL A 43 -7.15 -33.68 13.03
N GLY A 44 -7.28 -34.62 13.97
CA GLY A 44 -7.94 -34.39 15.26
C GLY A 44 -7.06 -33.61 16.25
N GLY A 45 -7.62 -33.29 17.40
CA GLY A 45 -7.04 -32.44 18.44
C GLY A 45 -7.84 -32.55 19.74
N GLU A 46 -7.63 -31.62 20.66
CA GLU A 46 -8.31 -31.58 21.95
C GLU A 46 -8.77 -30.15 22.23
N TYR A 47 -9.85 -29.96 23.00
CA TYR A 47 -10.32 -28.64 23.42
C TYR A 47 -9.37 -28.01 24.45
N ASN A 48 -8.17 -27.64 23.99
CA ASN A 48 -7.07 -27.15 24.80
C ASN A 48 -6.20 -26.16 24.01
N TYR A 49 -5.38 -25.40 24.73
CA TYR A 49 -4.65 -24.28 24.15
C TYR A 49 -3.64 -24.73 23.10
N GLY A 50 -3.75 -24.12 21.91
CA GLY A 50 -2.95 -24.42 20.71
C GLY A 50 -3.39 -25.65 19.90
N ARG A 51 -4.39 -26.40 20.36
CA ARG A 51 -4.77 -27.69 19.76
C ARG A 51 -6.28 -27.92 19.59
N ALA A 52 -7.10 -26.85 19.68
CA ALA A 52 -8.55 -26.89 19.52
C ALA A 52 -8.97 -27.60 18.22
N PRO A 53 -10.11 -28.33 18.23
CA PRO A 53 -10.12 -29.79 18.18
C PRO A 53 -9.89 -30.40 16.80
N GLN A 54 -9.97 -29.62 15.73
CA GLN A 54 -9.74 -30.11 14.38
C GLN A 54 -8.84 -29.12 13.65
N ALA A 55 -8.07 -29.61 12.68
CA ALA A 55 -7.31 -28.73 11.80
C ALA A 55 -7.18 -29.35 10.41
N CYS A 56 -6.98 -28.51 9.40
CA CYS A 56 -6.82 -28.90 8.01
C CYS A 56 -5.58 -28.22 7.43
N ASN A 57 -5.10 -28.64 6.26
CA ASN A 57 -3.94 -27.99 5.64
C ASN A 57 -4.13 -26.47 5.54
N ALA A 58 -3.15 -25.71 6.02
CA ALA A 58 -3.20 -24.24 5.95
C ALA A 58 -3.14 -23.75 4.50
N ASN A 59 -2.41 -24.48 3.64
CA ASN A 59 -2.30 -24.17 2.21
C ASN A 59 -3.61 -24.23 1.40
N ALA A 60 -4.70 -24.74 1.96
CA ALA A 60 -6.02 -24.68 1.34
C ALA A 60 -6.58 -23.24 1.28
N PHE A 61 -6.02 -22.33 2.08
CA PHE A 61 -6.45 -20.94 2.19
C PHE A 61 -5.32 -19.92 2.01
N GLY A 62 -4.06 -20.28 2.33
CA GLY A 62 -2.91 -19.37 2.28
C GLY A 62 -1.61 -20.03 1.80
N ASP A 63 -0.49 -19.32 1.93
CA ASP A 63 0.84 -19.87 1.60
C ASP A 63 1.58 -20.34 2.87
N ASP A 64 1.94 -21.62 2.92
CA ASP A 64 2.69 -22.21 4.03
C ASP A 64 4.05 -21.52 4.23
N LYS A 65 4.71 -21.06 3.15
CA LYS A 65 5.99 -20.33 3.25
C LYS A 65 5.81 -19.00 3.95
N TYR A 66 4.72 -18.29 3.65
CA TYR A 66 4.38 -17.05 4.34
C TYR A 66 4.15 -17.31 5.84
N VAL A 67 3.38 -18.33 6.20
CA VAL A 67 3.10 -18.66 7.61
C VAL A 67 4.36 -19.03 8.36
N THR A 68 5.17 -19.93 7.81
CA THR A 68 6.41 -20.37 8.46
C THR A 68 7.43 -19.24 8.58
N GLY A 69 7.52 -18.36 7.58
CA GLY A 69 8.42 -17.21 7.59
C GLY A 69 8.02 -16.11 8.58
N ASN A 70 6.72 -15.82 8.73
CA ASN A 70 6.23 -14.71 9.55
C ASN A 70 5.75 -15.12 10.94
N TYR A 71 5.31 -16.37 11.12
CA TYR A 71 4.60 -16.82 12.33
C TYR A 71 5.25 -18.04 12.97
N GLY A 72 6.53 -18.34 12.71
CA GLY A 72 7.20 -19.55 13.20
C GLY A 72 7.02 -19.82 14.70
N GLN A 73 7.15 -18.79 15.55
CA GLN A 73 6.93 -18.89 17.00
C GLN A 73 5.45 -19.02 17.41
N LEU A 74 4.52 -18.77 16.49
CA LEU A 74 3.07 -18.82 16.69
C LEU A 74 2.43 -20.03 16.02
N ILE A 75 3.24 -21.04 15.67
CA ILE A 75 2.81 -22.37 15.23
C ILE A 75 2.94 -23.32 16.42
N TYR A 76 1.85 -23.97 16.82
CA TYR A 76 1.87 -24.99 17.87
C TYR A 76 2.47 -26.30 17.35
N SER A 77 3.39 -26.92 18.08
CA SER A 77 4.02 -28.20 17.69
C SER A 77 3.39 -29.40 18.41
N ASP A 78 2.70 -30.27 17.67
CA ASP A 78 2.07 -31.48 18.24
C ASP A 78 3.10 -32.49 18.82
N THR A 79 4.37 -32.41 18.43
CA THR A 79 5.43 -33.35 18.86
C THR A 79 6.04 -33.06 20.24
N ALA A 80 5.69 -31.94 20.89
CA ALA A 80 6.29 -31.50 22.16
C ALA A 80 5.24 -31.03 23.20
N ALA A 81 4.07 -31.66 23.23
CA ALA A 81 2.81 -31.11 23.73
C ALA A 81 2.81 -30.48 25.15
N SER A 82 3.56 -31.01 26.13
CA SER A 82 3.49 -30.52 27.52
C SER A 82 4.25 -29.20 27.74
N THR A 83 5.50 -29.09 27.25
CA THR A 83 6.29 -27.85 27.31
C THR A 83 5.89 -26.86 26.23
N GLU A 84 5.41 -27.36 25.09
CA GLU A 84 4.98 -26.54 23.96
C GLU A 84 3.81 -25.63 24.31
N ARG A 85 2.87 -26.11 25.12
CA ARG A 85 1.68 -25.34 25.48
C ARG A 85 2.03 -24.05 26.19
N SER A 86 2.94 -24.09 27.17
CA SER A 86 3.33 -22.89 27.90
C SER A 86 4.02 -21.87 26.99
N ARG A 87 4.95 -22.35 26.17
CA ARG A 87 5.63 -21.52 25.17
C ARG A 87 4.65 -20.86 24.21
N TYR A 88 3.74 -21.66 23.63
CA TYR A 88 2.75 -21.18 22.67
C TYR A 88 1.78 -20.18 23.30
N VAL A 89 1.27 -20.47 24.50
CA VAL A 89 0.36 -19.58 25.23
C VAL A 89 1.05 -18.26 25.56
N ASP A 90 2.32 -18.27 25.98
CA ASP A 90 3.08 -17.04 26.23
C ASP A 90 3.23 -16.19 24.95
N GLU A 91 3.56 -16.81 23.81
CA GLU A 91 3.69 -16.13 22.51
C GLU A 91 2.36 -15.55 22.03
N MET A 92 1.30 -16.37 22.04
CA MET A 92 -0.04 -15.94 21.62
C MET A 92 -0.60 -14.84 22.52
N ASN A 93 -0.38 -14.95 23.84
CA ASN A 93 -0.77 -13.92 24.80
C ASN A 93 -0.12 -12.57 24.47
N ALA A 94 1.18 -12.57 24.19
CA ALA A 94 1.93 -11.37 23.83
C ALA A 94 1.38 -10.73 22.54
N VAL A 95 1.17 -11.53 21.49
CA VAL A 95 0.60 -11.06 20.21
C VAL A 95 -0.81 -10.51 20.38
N ILE A 96 -1.70 -11.22 21.08
CA ILE A 96 -3.08 -10.78 21.28
C ILE A 96 -3.11 -9.46 22.07
N LYS A 97 -2.31 -9.34 23.13
CA LYS A 97 -2.23 -8.10 23.95
C LYS A 97 -1.77 -6.91 23.12
N GLU A 98 -0.68 -7.05 22.38
CA GLU A 98 -0.15 -5.99 21.53
C GLU A 98 -1.12 -5.64 20.40
N ALA A 99 -1.73 -6.64 19.74
CA ALA A 99 -2.67 -6.45 18.64
C ALA A 99 -3.91 -5.69 19.09
N ALA A 100 -4.52 -6.13 20.20
CA ALA A 100 -5.70 -5.48 20.76
C ALA A 100 -5.42 -4.05 21.19
N ALA A 101 -4.30 -3.81 21.87
CA ALA A 101 -3.92 -2.46 22.31
C ALA A 101 -3.64 -1.52 21.13
N TYR A 102 -2.88 -1.99 20.13
CA TYR A 102 -2.59 -1.22 18.92
C TYR A 102 -3.87 -0.90 18.14
N TYR A 103 -4.71 -1.92 17.90
CA TYR A 103 -5.97 -1.79 17.19
C TYR A 103 -6.88 -0.71 17.80
N LEU A 104 -7.09 -0.75 19.12
CA LEU A 104 -7.97 0.23 19.78
C LEU A 104 -7.38 1.63 19.74
N LYS A 105 -6.09 1.79 20.02
CA LYS A 105 -5.42 3.11 19.98
C LYS A 105 -5.44 3.71 18.58
N LYS A 106 -5.33 2.90 17.53
CA LYS A 106 -5.41 3.37 16.15
C LYS A 106 -6.81 3.90 15.82
N ARG A 107 -7.87 3.20 16.25
CA ARG A 107 -9.26 3.61 16.01
C ARG A 107 -9.75 4.73 16.91
N LYS A 108 -9.26 4.78 18.15
CA LYS A 108 -9.60 5.77 19.17
C LYS A 108 -8.32 6.34 19.80
N PRO A 109 -7.64 7.30 19.14
CA PRO A 109 -6.34 7.81 19.60
C PRO A 109 -6.35 8.43 21.01
N THR A 110 -7.51 8.93 21.45
CA THR A 110 -7.72 9.56 22.77
C THR A 110 -8.18 8.56 23.85
N VAL A 111 -8.15 7.26 23.56
CA VAL A 111 -8.59 6.21 24.50
C VAL A 111 -7.76 6.21 25.79
N SER A 112 -8.43 6.08 26.93
CA SER A 112 -7.75 5.98 28.22
C SER A 112 -6.98 4.66 28.36
N SER A 113 -5.88 4.66 29.13
CA SER A 113 -5.13 3.44 29.46
C SER A 113 -5.99 2.38 30.16
N THR A 114 -6.95 2.81 30.98
CA THR A 114 -7.94 1.94 31.63
C THR A 114 -8.82 1.24 30.59
N GLU A 115 -9.41 1.98 29.65
CA GLU A 115 -10.24 1.38 28.58
C GLU A 115 -9.42 0.43 27.71
N VAL A 116 -8.16 0.75 27.38
CA VAL A 116 -7.26 -0.16 26.67
C VAL A 116 -7.05 -1.46 27.44
N SER A 117 -6.82 -1.40 28.74
CA SER A 117 -6.56 -2.59 29.56
C SER A 117 -7.78 -3.52 29.60
N TRP A 118 -8.98 -2.95 29.73
CA TRP A 118 -10.23 -3.70 29.69
C TRP A 118 -10.56 -4.26 28.30
N TRP A 119 -10.30 -3.49 27.25
CA TRP A 119 -10.43 -3.96 25.88
C TRP A 119 -9.52 -5.17 25.61
N VAL A 120 -8.24 -5.06 25.98
CA VAL A 120 -7.27 -6.16 25.84
C VAL A 120 -7.76 -7.41 26.58
N LEU A 121 -8.26 -7.25 27.81
CA LEU A 121 -8.83 -8.36 28.59
C LEU A 121 -10.03 -9.00 27.89
N GLY A 122 -10.94 -8.19 27.30
CA GLY A 122 -12.08 -8.68 26.54
C GLY A 122 -11.70 -9.48 25.30
N ILE A 123 -10.69 -9.01 24.55
CA ILE A 123 -10.18 -9.74 23.37
C ILE A 123 -9.46 -11.02 23.78
N GLN A 124 -8.62 -11.00 24.82
CA GLN A 124 -7.97 -12.20 25.35
C GLN A 124 -9.00 -13.25 25.77
N ALA A 125 -10.03 -12.85 26.52
CA ALA A 125 -11.09 -13.73 26.97
C ALA A 125 -11.88 -14.33 25.79
N THR A 126 -12.23 -13.52 24.80
CA THR A 126 -12.98 -13.97 23.61
C THR A 126 -12.13 -14.96 22.80
N ALA A 127 -10.89 -14.60 22.46
CA ALA A 127 -9.97 -15.48 21.77
C ALA A 127 -9.75 -16.81 22.50
N SER A 128 -9.66 -16.73 23.83
CA SER A 128 -9.44 -17.88 24.70
C SER A 128 -10.65 -18.81 24.73
N HIS A 129 -11.86 -18.25 24.84
CA HIS A 129 -13.09 -19.02 24.89
C HIS A 129 -13.45 -19.64 23.54
N GLU A 130 -13.39 -18.85 22.46
CA GLU A 130 -13.82 -19.30 21.13
C GLU A 130 -12.84 -20.30 20.52
N SER A 131 -11.53 -20.11 20.75
CA SER A 131 -10.51 -20.86 19.99
C SER A 131 -9.42 -21.51 20.83
N TYR A 132 -9.44 -21.36 22.16
CA TYR A 132 -8.33 -21.76 23.04
C TYR A 132 -6.99 -21.22 22.51
N TRP A 133 -7.01 -19.98 21.98
CA TRP A 133 -5.87 -19.35 21.30
C TRP A 133 -5.23 -20.19 20.18
N SER A 134 -5.97 -21.11 19.57
CA SER A 134 -5.43 -21.97 18.52
C SER A 134 -5.59 -21.32 17.15
N HIS A 135 -4.54 -21.34 16.33
CA HIS A 135 -4.62 -20.85 14.96
C HIS A 135 -3.84 -21.74 13.99
N TYR A 136 -2.51 -21.77 14.08
CA TYR A 136 -1.67 -22.70 13.31
C TYR A 136 -1.09 -23.79 14.20
N ARG A 137 -0.95 -24.99 13.63
CA ARG A 137 -0.17 -26.06 14.24
C ARG A 137 0.61 -26.86 13.21
N LYS A 138 1.80 -27.32 13.60
CA LYS A 138 2.52 -28.38 12.93
C LYS A 138 2.01 -29.69 13.50
N ALA A 139 1.16 -30.38 12.73
CA ALA A 139 0.50 -31.59 13.18
C ALA A 139 1.44 -32.80 13.17
N THR A 140 0.95 -33.94 13.69
CA THR A 140 1.70 -35.20 13.74
C THR A 140 2.07 -35.75 12.36
N ASP A 141 1.37 -35.36 11.30
CA ASP A 141 1.72 -35.66 9.90
C ASP A 141 2.79 -34.71 9.33
N ALA A 142 3.42 -33.91 10.19
CA ALA A 142 4.44 -32.89 9.90
C ALA A 142 3.98 -31.73 9.00
N ARG A 143 2.71 -31.70 8.57
CA ARG A 143 2.18 -30.62 7.73
C ARG A 143 1.73 -29.44 8.59
N LEU A 144 1.79 -28.26 7.99
CA LEU A 144 1.21 -27.07 8.58
C LEU A 144 -0.31 -27.11 8.45
N LYS A 145 -0.99 -26.99 9.58
CA LYS A 145 -2.45 -27.00 9.66
C LYS A 145 -2.97 -25.70 10.25
N MET A 146 -4.16 -25.31 9.82
CA MET A 146 -4.95 -24.24 10.42
C MET A 146 -6.12 -24.85 11.20
N MET A 147 -6.35 -24.35 12.42
CA MET A 147 -7.42 -24.80 13.30
C MET A 147 -8.79 -24.57 12.66
N ARG A 148 -9.69 -25.54 12.86
CA ARG A 148 -11.10 -25.48 12.48
C ARG A 148 -12.02 -25.83 13.65
N GLY A 149 -13.06 -25.02 13.82
CA GLY A 149 -14.12 -25.19 14.82
C GLY A 149 -15.47 -25.49 14.20
N ASP A 150 -16.46 -25.80 15.03
CA ASP A 150 -17.88 -25.95 14.66
C ASP A 150 -18.12 -26.74 13.36
N TYR A 151 -17.82 -28.05 13.40
CA TYR A 151 -17.92 -28.94 12.23
C TYR A 151 -17.13 -28.47 11.00
N GLY A 152 -16.08 -27.68 11.24
CA GLY A 152 -15.22 -27.13 10.19
C GLY A 152 -15.58 -25.71 9.77
N HIS A 153 -16.68 -25.12 10.23
CA HIS A 153 -17.06 -23.77 9.80
C HIS A 153 -16.25 -22.64 10.44
N GLY A 154 -15.77 -22.82 11.67
CA GLY A 154 -14.97 -21.80 12.36
C GLY A 154 -13.52 -21.83 11.87
N HIS A 155 -12.97 -20.69 11.46
CA HIS A 155 -11.59 -20.55 10.98
C HIS A 155 -10.69 -19.90 12.04
N GLY A 156 -9.71 -20.66 12.52
CA GLY A 156 -8.61 -20.13 13.31
C GLY A 156 -9.02 -19.37 14.58
N MET A 157 -8.36 -18.24 14.81
CA MET A 157 -8.46 -17.51 16.08
C MET A 157 -9.85 -16.87 16.17
N MET A 158 -10.47 -16.92 17.35
CA MET A 158 -11.82 -16.40 17.56
C MET A 158 -12.92 -17.01 16.63
N GLN A 159 -12.62 -18.11 15.93
CA GLN A 159 -13.54 -18.89 15.10
C GLN A 159 -14.40 -18.05 14.12
N ILE A 160 -13.77 -17.43 13.12
CA ILE A 160 -14.53 -16.75 12.06
C ILE A 160 -15.31 -17.78 11.24
N ASP A 161 -16.63 -17.76 11.35
CA ASP A 161 -17.53 -18.73 10.75
C ASP A 161 -17.76 -18.48 9.26
N ASP A 162 -17.42 -19.45 8.40
CA ASP A 162 -17.56 -19.31 6.94
C ASP A 162 -19.00 -19.26 6.42
N ARG A 163 -20.01 -19.62 7.21
CA ARG A 163 -21.42 -19.48 6.83
C ARG A 163 -21.86 -18.03 6.92
N ALA A 164 -21.42 -17.32 7.96
CA ALA A 164 -21.76 -15.92 8.21
C ALA A 164 -20.75 -14.92 7.61
N HIS A 165 -19.50 -15.34 7.41
CA HIS A 165 -18.39 -14.48 6.99
C HIS A 165 -17.71 -14.97 5.71
N PHE A 166 -18.44 -15.68 4.84
CA PHE A 166 -17.90 -16.27 3.61
C PHE A 166 -17.03 -15.32 2.78
N PRO A 167 -17.41 -14.05 2.52
CA PRO A 167 -16.56 -13.15 1.75
C PRO A 167 -15.20 -12.87 2.40
N ALA A 168 -15.14 -12.80 3.73
CA ALA A 168 -13.88 -12.62 4.45
C ALA A 168 -12.99 -13.87 4.33
N VAL A 169 -13.61 -15.05 4.34
CA VAL A 169 -12.90 -16.34 4.17
C VAL A 169 -12.36 -16.47 2.74
N THR A 170 -13.17 -16.18 1.72
CA THR A 170 -12.75 -16.30 0.31
C THR A 170 -11.72 -15.25 -0.10
N ASN A 171 -11.75 -14.06 0.51
CA ASN A 171 -10.76 -13.01 0.25
C ASN A 171 -9.45 -13.20 1.03
N GLY A 172 -9.27 -14.34 1.71
CA GLY A 172 -8.04 -14.68 2.41
C GLY A 172 -7.89 -14.03 3.79
N THR A 173 -8.89 -13.30 4.30
CA THR A 173 -8.81 -12.64 5.62
C THR A 173 -8.75 -13.65 6.75
N ALA A 174 -9.49 -14.75 6.64
CA ALA A 174 -9.71 -15.67 7.75
C ALA A 174 -8.56 -16.66 8.00
N TRP A 175 -7.58 -16.78 7.10
CA TRP A 175 -6.47 -17.74 7.29
C TRP A 175 -5.20 -17.11 7.84
N ASN A 176 -4.94 -15.82 7.58
CA ASN A 176 -3.77 -15.13 8.10
C ASN A 176 -4.05 -14.70 9.55
N LEU A 177 -3.17 -15.06 10.49
CA LEU A 177 -3.40 -14.86 11.93
C LEU A 177 -3.78 -13.42 12.29
N ILE A 178 -3.06 -12.42 11.77
CA ILE A 178 -3.29 -11.02 12.14
C ILE A 178 -4.52 -10.45 11.44
N THR A 179 -4.76 -10.79 10.17
CA THR A 179 -5.98 -10.35 9.48
C THR A 179 -7.23 -11.02 10.06
N ASN A 180 -7.13 -12.28 10.46
CA ASN A 180 -8.21 -13.02 11.11
C ASN A 180 -8.53 -12.41 12.49
N LEU A 181 -7.50 -12.17 13.32
CA LEU A 181 -7.66 -11.54 14.63
C LEU A 181 -8.21 -10.11 14.52
N THR A 182 -7.73 -9.30 13.58
CA THR A 182 -8.24 -7.92 13.38
C THR A 182 -9.67 -7.90 12.86
N TYR A 183 -10.04 -8.83 11.98
CA TYR A 183 -11.42 -8.99 11.53
C TYR A 183 -12.35 -9.39 12.68
N ALA A 184 -11.93 -10.30 13.56
CA ALA A 184 -12.69 -10.63 14.77
C ALA A 184 -12.83 -9.40 15.70
N MET A 185 -11.75 -8.62 15.85
CA MET A 185 -11.78 -7.36 16.60
C MET A 185 -12.70 -6.32 15.97
N ASP A 186 -12.89 -6.27 14.65
CA ASP A 186 -13.87 -5.38 14.01
C ASP A 186 -15.29 -5.72 14.44
N ILE A 187 -15.64 -7.01 14.46
CA ILE A 187 -16.96 -7.50 14.90
C ILE A 187 -17.17 -7.16 16.38
N PHE A 188 -16.16 -7.42 17.23
CA PHE A 188 -16.23 -7.14 18.66
C PHE A 188 -16.27 -5.63 18.94
N TYR A 189 -15.47 -4.82 18.24
CA TYR A 189 -15.36 -3.37 18.41
C TYR A 189 -16.67 -2.65 18.09
N LYS A 190 -17.34 -3.05 17.01
CA LYS A 190 -18.66 -2.51 16.65
C LYS A 190 -19.64 -2.61 17.82
N ASN A 191 -19.64 -3.74 18.53
CA ASN A 191 -20.51 -3.94 19.67
C ASN A 191 -19.97 -3.31 20.96
N TRP A 192 -18.65 -3.19 21.10
CA TRP A 192 -17.99 -2.48 22.21
C TRP A 192 -18.36 -0.99 22.25
N GLU A 193 -18.39 -0.33 21.10
CA GLU A 193 -18.80 1.07 20.98
C GLU A 193 -20.32 1.25 21.14
N LYS A 194 -21.10 0.23 20.76
CA LYS A 194 -22.55 0.22 20.96
C LYS A 194 -22.95 -0.04 22.42
N ALA A 195 -22.18 -0.84 23.15
CA ALA A 195 -22.51 -1.32 24.49
C ALA A 195 -22.93 -0.23 25.49
N PRO A 196 -22.26 0.94 25.59
CA PRO A 196 -22.64 2.01 26.53
C PRO A 196 -24.09 2.51 26.39
N SER A 197 -24.69 2.41 25.19
CA SER A 197 -26.07 2.85 24.95
C SER A 197 -27.12 1.77 25.26
N GLN A 198 -26.69 0.57 25.67
CA GLN A 198 -27.59 -0.55 25.94
C GLN A 198 -28.03 -0.57 27.41
N THR A 199 -29.29 -0.95 27.64
CA THR A 199 -29.91 -0.99 28.96
C THR A 199 -29.19 -1.92 29.95
N CYS A 200 -28.56 -2.99 29.45
CA CYS A 200 -27.82 -3.96 30.26
C CYS A 200 -26.45 -3.46 30.75
N VAL A 201 -25.89 -2.37 30.22
CA VAL A 201 -24.51 -1.91 30.51
C VAL A 201 -24.48 -0.72 31.47
N LYS A 202 -25.52 0.13 31.44
CA LYS A 202 -25.75 1.27 32.35
C LYS A 202 -24.76 2.44 32.25
N SER A 203 -23.48 2.24 31.92
CA SER A 203 -22.51 3.33 31.71
C SER A 203 -21.35 2.96 30.77
N ALA A 204 -20.70 3.97 30.18
CA ALA A 204 -19.54 3.79 29.29
C ALA A 204 -18.29 3.24 29.98
N THR A 205 -18.21 3.38 31.31
CA THR A 205 -17.09 2.92 32.15
C THR A 205 -17.35 1.59 32.84
N ASN A 206 -18.55 1.00 32.66
CA ASN A 206 -18.83 -0.37 33.11
C ASN A 206 -18.24 -1.39 32.13
N TYR A 207 -16.92 -1.49 32.14
CA TYR A 207 -16.18 -2.27 31.15
C TYR A 207 -16.48 -3.77 31.21
N GLU A 208 -16.74 -4.34 32.39
CA GLU A 208 -17.17 -5.74 32.51
C GLU A 208 -18.47 -5.99 31.73
N ALA A 209 -19.49 -5.15 31.93
CA ALA A 209 -20.73 -5.28 31.19
C ALA A 209 -20.53 -5.01 29.68
N ARG A 210 -19.61 -4.12 29.29
CA ARG A 210 -19.22 -3.94 27.88
C ARG A 210 -18.60 -5.19 27.29
N ILE A 211 -17.70 -5.88 28.00
CA ILE A 211 -17.11 -7.16 27.55
C ILE A 211 -18.21 -8.19 27.34
N ARG A 212 -19.08 -8.38 28.33
CA ARG A 212 -20.20 -9.35 28.26
C ARG A 212 -21.14 -9.03 27.11
N ALA A 213 -21.47 -7.76 26.93
CA ALA A 213 -22.34 -7.31 25.85
C ALA A 213 -21.71 -7.52 24.46
N SER A 214 -20.45 -7.14 24.29
CA SER A 214 -19.72 -7.35 23.05
C SER A 214 -19.57 -8.82 22.69
N TRP A 215 -19.28 -9.69 23.67
CA TRP A 215 -19.17 -11.12 23.43
C TRP A 215 -20.53 -11.76 23.08
N ALA A 216 -21.58 -11.40 23.80
CA ALA A 216 -22.94 -11.90 23.50
C ALA A 216 -23.37 -11.52 22.07
N ALA A 217 -23.03 -10.31 21.63
CA ALA A 217 -23.26 -9.87 20.26
C ALA A 217 -22.31 -10.51 19.22
N TYR A 218 -21.06 -10.80 19.59
CA TYR A 218 -20.11 -11.50 18.74
C TYR A 218 -20.61 -12.92 18.43
N ASN A 219 -21.06 -13.64 19.45
CA ASN A 219 -21.50 -15.04 19.34
C ASN A 219 -22.97 -15.19 18.89
N GLY A 220 -23.83 -14.20 19.17
CA GLY A 220 -25.27 -14.25 18.86
C GLY A 220 -25.75 -13.27 17.78
N GLY A 221 -24.85 -12.48 17.21
CA GLY A 221 -25.18 -11.36 16.32
C GLY A 221 -25.55 -10.07 17.05
N SER A 222 -25.49 -8.92 16.36
CA SER A 222 -25.60 -7.59 16.98
C SER A 222 -26.93 -7.29 17.72
N GLY A 223 -27.97 -8.06 17.43
CA GLY A 223 -29.27 -7.99 18.13
C GLY A 223 -29.26 -8.67 19.51
N LYS A 224 -28.24 -9.48 19.82
CA LYS A 224 -28.12 -10.26 21.06
C LYS A 224 -27.19 -9.62 22.09
N ILE A 225 -26.91 -8.32 21.96
CA ILE A 225 -25.98 -7.58 22.83
C ILE A 225 -26.33 -7.61 24.33
N CYS A 226 -27.61 -7.75 24.70
CA CYS A 226 -28.03 -7.92 26.10
C CYS A 226 -28.49 -9.35 26.44
N ARG A 227 -28.22 -10.34 25.58
CA ARG A 227 -28.62 -11.75 25.81
C ARG A 227 -28.16 -12.28 27.17
N TRP A 228 -26.97 -11.88 27.60
CA TRP A 228 -26.36 -12.31 28.86
C TRP A 228 -27.15 -11.93 30.13
N THR A 229 -28.13 -11.03 30.05
CA THR A 229 -29.03 -10.70 31.16
C THR A 229 -30.31 -11.54 31.19
N ASP A 230 -30.60 -12.28 30.13
CA ASP A 230 -31.78 -13.13 30.01
C ASP A 230 -31.42 -14.60 30.34
N PRO A 231 -31.78 -15.10 31.54
CA PRO A 231 -31.49 -16.49 31.90
C PRO A 231 -32.30 -17.51 31.09
N ASN A 232 -33.34 -17.08 30.36
CA ASN A 232 -34.22 -17.95 29.59
C ASN A 232 -33.85 -18.04 28.10
N ASP A 233 -32.91 -17.24 27.61
CA ASP A 233 -32.42 -17.39 26.23
C ASP A 233 -31.75 -18.77 26.09
N LYS A 234 -32.01 -19.46 24.99
CA LYS A 234 -31.47 -20.80 24.73
C LYS A 234 -29.93 -20.88 24.78
N TRP A 235 -29.24 -19.74 24.63
CA TRP A 235 -27.78 -19.64 24.72
C TRP A 235 -27.28 -18.98 26.02
N ALA A 236 -28.13 -18.74 27.02
CA ALA A 236 -27.74 -18.11 28.29
C ALA A 236 -26.61 -18.89 29.01
N GLN A 237 -26.57 -20.21 28.86
CA GLN A 237 -25.49 -21.03 29.40
C GLN A 237 -24.13 -20.69 28.76
N ASN A 238 -24.10 -20.33 27.48
CA ASN A 238 -22.87 -19.93 26.81
C ASN A 238 -22.36 -18.59 27.38
N ASP A 239 -23.24 -17.62 27.63
CA ASP A 239 -22.87 -16.36 28.30
C ASP A 239 -22.35 -16.58 29.73
N LYS A 240 -22.94 -17.53 30.47
CA LYS A 240 -22.48 -17.90 31.81
C LYS A 240 -21.11 -18.59 31.78
N ASN A 241 -20.89 -19.48 30.81
CA ASN A 241 -19.60 -20.14 30.60
C ASN A 241 -18.52 -19.12 30.24
N PHE A 242 -18.83 -18.20 29.30
CA PHE A 242 -17.93 -17.11 28.96
C PHE A 242 -17.61 -16.23 30.15
N TYR A 243 -18.63 -15.81 30.92
CA TYR A 243 -18.40 -14.99 32.10
C TYR A 243 -17.53 -15.70 33.14
N THR A 244 -17.74 -17.00 33.35
CA THR A 244 -16.90 -17.81 34.25
C THR A 244 -15.46 -17.89 33.73
N HIS A 245 -15.28 -18.08 32.42
CA HIS A 245 -13.98 -18.17 31.76
C HIS A 245 -13.19 -16.86 31.86
N TYR A 246 -13.87 -15.74 31.57
CA TYR A 246 -13.36 -14.38 31.66
C TYR A 246 -13.02 -13.99 33.11
N SER A 247 -13.96 -14.12 34.04
CA SER A 247 -13.81 -13.65 35.42
C SER A 247 -12.72 -14.41 36.18
N LYS A 248 -12.58 -15.71 35.91
CA LYS A 248 -11.52 -16.56 36.49
C LYS A 248 -10.22 -16.57 35.68
N ARG A 249 -10.18 -15.86 34.55
CA ARG A 249 -9.04 -15.78 33.64
C ARG A 249 -8.42 -17.15 33.35
N LEU A 250 -9.24 -18.12 32.94
CA LEU A 250 -8.86 -19.54 32.92
C LEU A 250 -7.66 -19.88 32.02
N TRP A 251 -7.23 -18.95 31.16
CA TRP A 251 -6.03 -19.09 30.33
C TRP A 251 -4.71 -18.80 31.06
N GLU A 252 -4.71 -17.98 32.12
CA GLU A 252 -3.48 -17.48 32.75
C GLU A 252 -2.62 -18.61 33.32
N LYS A 253 -3.24 -19.72 33.76
CA LYS A 253 -2.55 -20.90 34.29
C LYS A 253 -1.73 -21.69 33.26
N TYR A 254 -1.94 -21.45 31.97
CA TYR A 254 -1.25 -22.18 30.90
C TYR A 254 0.00 -21.47 30.39
N GLY A 255 0.23 -20.21 30.76
CA GLY A 255 1.42 -19.46 30.41
C GLY A 255 2.36 -19.30 31.60
N THR A 256 3.62 -18.96 31.32
CA THR A 256 4.67 -18.75 32.31
C THR A 256 5.19 -17.32 32.33
N ASN A 257 4.96 -16.54 31.27
CA ASN A 257 5.45 -15.17 31.14
C ASN A 257 4.35 -14.21 30.65
N PRO A 258 3.53 -13.65 31.55
CA PRO A 258 2.46 -12.73 31.19
C PRO A 258 2.96 -11.38 30.60
N ASN A 259 4.25 -11.08 30.76
CA ASN A 259 4.89 -9.84 30.31
C ASN A 259 5.76 -10.04 29.05
N LYS A 260 5.67 -11.20 28.42
CA LYS A 260 6.35 -11.47 27.15
C LYS A 260 5.95 -10.43 26.09
N LYS A 261 6.92 -10.00 25.29
CA LYS A 261 6.71 -9.17 24.10
C LYS A 261 6.44 -10.07 22.89
N ALA A 262 5.65 -9.59 21.95
CA ALA A 262 5.34 -10.33 20.74
C ALA A 262 6.62 -10.64 19.94
N SER A 263 6.73 -11.86 19.45
CA SER A 263 7.82 -12.29 18.55
C SER A 263 7.65 -11.82 17.10
N ILE A 264 6.58 -11.09 16.80
CA ILE A 264 6.24 -10.53 15.47
C ILE A 264 5.89 -9.04 15.58
N ASP A 265 6.19 -8.23 14.55
CA ASP A 265 5.82 -6.81 14.55
C ASP A 265 4.33 -6.68 14.23
N VAL A 266 3.56 -6.73 15.32
CA VAL A 266 2.10 -6.71 15.28
C VAL A 266 1.57 -5.44 14.61
N ALA A 267 2.16 -4.28 14.90
CA ALA A 267 1.73 -3.02 14.32
C ALA A 267 1.91 -3.02 12.79
N CYS A 268 3.07 -3.48 12.32
CA CYS A 268 3.37 -3.60 10.91
C CYS A 268 2.42 -4.58 10.20
N LEU A 269 2.16 -5.74 10.80
CA LEU A 269 1.30 -6.77 10.23
C LEU A 269 -0.18 -6.35 10.20
N ILE A 270 -0.65 -5.60 11.21
CA ILE A 270 -1.99 -5.00 11.21
C ILE A 270 -2.13 -3.97 10.09
N GLU A 271 -1.09 -3.19 9.81
CA GLU A 271 -1.04 -2.25 8.69
C GLU A 271 -0.86 -2.92 7.32
N LYS A 272 -0.91 -4.26 7.25
CA LYS A 272 -0.77 -5.09 6.02
C LYS A 272 0.52 -4.83 5.24
N LYS A 273 1.61 -4.48 5.93
CA LYS A 273 2.92 -4.35 5.29
C LYS A 273 3.50 -5.74 5.06
N GLU A 274 3.98 -6.03 3.85
CA GLU A 274 4.45 -7.38 3.48
C GLU A 274 5.80 -7.79 4.10
N ASN A 275 6.51 -6.86 4.76
CA ASN A 275 7.83 -7.09 5.35
C ASN A 275 7.93 -6.54 6.77
N CYS A 276 7.37 -7.30 7.72
CA CYS A 276 7.35 -6.95 9.13
C CYS A 276 8.45 -7.70 9.89
N PRO A 277 9.54 -7.02 10.31
CA PRO A 277 10.61 -7.69 11.04
C PRO A 277 10.12 -8.18 12.41
N ALA A 278 10.63 -9.30 12.90
CA ALA A 278 10.37 -9.74 14.27
C ALA A 278 10.90 -8.68 15.29
N PRO A 279 10.16 -8.32 16.36
CA PRO A 279 10.64 -7.42 17.39
C PRO A 279 11.69 -8.13 18.23
N GLY A 280 12.91 -7.60 18.24
CA GLY A 280 13.95 -8.02 19.18
C GLY A 280 14.91 -9.10 18.70
N SER A 281 14.88 -9.53 17.43
CA SER A 281 16.03 -10.23 16.86
C SER A 281 17.13 -9.21 16.54
N GLY A 282 18.13 -9.11 17.42
CA GLY A 282 19.40 -8.41 17.18
C GLY A 282 20.28 -9.10 16.13
N THR A 283 19.71 -9.54 15.02
CA THR A 283 20.43 -10.04 13.85
C THR A 283 19.82 -9.35 12.65
N GLU A 284 20.66 -8.58 11.96
CA GLU A 284 20.49 -7.96 10.64
C GLU A 284 19.05 -7.88 10.10
N ALA A 285 18.60 -6.65 9.84
CA ALA A 285 17.42 -6.42 9.01
C ALA A 285 17.48 -7.35 7.79
N PRO A 286 16.39 -8.08 7.48
CA PRO A 286 16.40 -9.10 6.44
C PRO A 286 17.02 -8.51 5.18
N ALA A 287 18.03 -9.20 4.64
CA ALA A 287 18.75 -8.73 3.48
C ALA A 287 17.76 -8.38 2.36
N LEU A 288 17.88 -7.17 1.82
CA LEU A 288 17.07 -6.73 0.70
C LEU A 288 17.39 -7.64 -0.50
N LYS A 289 16.36 -8.08 -1.19
CA LYS A 289 16.46 -9.09 -2.25
C LYS A 289 16.32 -8.45 -3.61
N SER A 290 16.98 -9.03 -4.61
CA SER A 290 16.68 -8.73 -6.01
C SER A 290 15.27 -9.16 -6.37
N GLY A 291 14.70 -8.51 -7.40
CA GLY A 291 13.34 -8.79 -7.86
C GLY A 291 12.21 -8.11 -7.07
N VAL A 292 12.55 -7.18 -6.16
CA VAL A 292 11.58 -6.41 -5.37
C VAL A 292 11.82 -4.92 -5.59
N LEU A 293 10.74 -4.18 -5.83
CA LEU A 293 10.75 -2.72 -5.81
C LEU A 293 10.57 -2.26 -4.36
N TYR A 294 11.50 -1.44 -3.88
CA TYR A 294 11.46 -0.86 -2.54
C TYR A 294 11.14 0.61 -2.60
N LYS A 295 10.49 1.15 -1.56
CA LYS A 295 10.30 2.58 -1.33
C LYS A 295 10.85 2.96 0.03
N SER A 296 11.82 3.86 0.04
CA SER A 296 12.44 4.34 1.26
C SER A 296 11.56 5.39 1.96
N SER A 297 11.74 5.60 3.26
CA SER A 297 11.02 6.64 4.00
C SER A 297 11.33 8.06 3.52
N ALA A 298 12.52 8.27 2.96
CA ALA A 298 12.92 9.53 2.33
C ALA A 298 12.24 9.79 0.97
N GLY A 299 11.49 8.83 0.43
CA GLY A 299 10.74 8.98 -0.83
C GLY A 299 11.25 8.22 -2.07
N PRO A 300 12.55 7.88 -2.27
CA PRO A 300 13.00 7.23 -3.49
C PRO A 300 12.52 5.79 -3.61
N TYR A 301 12.44 5.34 -4.85
CA TYR A 301 12.12 3.97 -5.25
C TYR A 301 13.41 3.26 -5.67
N CYS A 302 13.68 2.07 -5.16
CA CYS A 302 14.94 1.38 -5.36
C CYS A 302 14.76 -0.09 -5.69
N VAL A 303 15.70 -0.65 -6.46
CA VAL A 303 15.86 -2.09 -6.64
C VAL A 303 17.25 -2.52 -6.19
N ILE A 304 17.37 -3.79 -5.80
CA ILE A 304 18.65 -4.37 -5.39
C ILE A 304 19.21 -5.27 -6.48
N SER A 305 20.47 -5.08 -6.82
CA SER A 305 21.23 -5.94 -7.73
C SER A 305 22.70 -5.95 -7.28
N ASN A 306 23.30 -7.14 -7.16
CA ASN A 306 24.70 -7.31 -6.75
C ASN A 306 25.08 -6.54 -5.47
N SER A 307 24.23 -6.61 -4.44
CA SER A 307 24.38 -5.89 -3.16
C SER A 307 24.45 -4.36 -3.28
N LYS A 308 24.00 -3.80 -4.40
CA LYS A 308 23.86 -2.35 -4.60
C LYS A 308 22.39 -1.98 -4.76
N ALA A 309 22.00 -0.85 -4.17
CA ALA A 309 20.71 -0.24 -4.36
C ALA A 309 20.78 0.80 -5.48
N SER A 310 19.98 0.62 -6.53
CA SER A 310 19.81 1.60 -7.60
C SER A 310 18.44 2.24 -7.47
N CYS A 311 18.41 3.57 -7.34
CA CYS A 311 17.23 4.31 -6.93
C CYS A 311 16.82 5.36 -7.97
N VAL A 312 15.52 5.68 -8.03
CA VAL A 312 14.98 6.86 -8.69
C VAL A 312 14.18 7.68 -7.68
N THR A 313 14.11 8.99 -7.88
CA THR A 313 13.45 9.91 -6.94
C THR A 313 11.93 9.87 -7.04
N GLU A 314 11.38 9.63 -8.23
CA GLU A 314 9.95 9.72 -8.51
C GLU A 314 9.34 8.37 -8.87
N ALA A 315 8.09 8.16 -8.45
CA ALA A 315 7.37 6.91 -8.67
C ALA A 315 7.20 6.59 -10.16
N ARG A 316 6.99 7.62 -10.99
CA ARG A 316 6.79 7.48 -12.44
C ARG A 316 8.01 6.90 -13.18
N ASP A 317 9.21 7.04 -12.60
CA ASP A 317 10.45 6.54 -13.20
C ASP A 317 10.81 5.13 -12.71
N ALA A 318 10.09 4.61 -11.70
CA ALA A 318 10.40 3.31 -11.08
C ALA A 318 10.38 2.17 -12.10
N ILE A 319 9.48 2.23 -13.10
CA ILE A 319 9.40 1.26 -14.20
C ILE A 319 10.74 1.02 -14.89
N CYS A 320 11.58 2.05 -15.01
CA CYS A 320 12.87 1.97 -15.68
C CYS A 320 13.91 1.20 -14.86
N LEU A 321 13.70 1.01 -13.54
CA LEU A 321 14.56 0.17 -12.70
C LEU A 321 14.47 -1.32 -13.08
N LYS A 322 13.46 -1.74 -13.85
CA LYS A 322 13.38 -3.10 -14.41
C LYS A 322 14.58 -3.42 -15.32
N GLN A 323 15.27 -2.40 -15.85
CA GLN A 323 16.53 -2.57 -16.57
C GLN A 323 17.67 -3.10 -15.69
N ILE A 324 17.66 -2.76 -14.39
CA ILE A 324 18.72 -3.14 -13.43
C ILE A 324 18.35 -4.45 -12.72
N SER A 325 17.09 -4.59 -12.32
CA SER A 325 16.56 -5.75 -11.60
C SER A 325 15.09 -5.93 -11.95
N PRO A 326 14.70 -6.95 -12.74
CA PRO A 326 13.31 -7.18 -13.10
C PRO A 326 12.46 -7.49 -11.87
N TYR A 327 11.29 -6.85 -11.73
CA TYR A 327 10.36 -7.09 -10.63
C TYR A 327 8.90 -7.22 -11.12
N SER A 328 8.12 -8.04 -10.42
CA SER A 328 6.81 -8.55 -10.87
C SER A 328 5.62 -7.68 -10.44
N VAL A 329 5.76 -6.93 -9.35
CA VAL A 329 4.70 -6.09 -8.77
C VAL A 329 5.12 -4.63 -8.82
N ASP A 330 4.25 -3.76 -9.33
CA ASP A 330 4.55 -2.33 -9.40
C ASP A 330 4.31 -1.60 -8.06
N GLU A 331 3.73 -2.28 -7.07
CA GLU A 331 3.63 -1.79 -5.70
C GLU A 331 4.98 -1.91 -4.97
N ALA A 332 5.45 -0.80 -4.42
CA ALA A 332 6.75 -0.73 -3.77
C ALA A 332 6.67 -1.16 -2.29
N THR A 333 7.56 -2.06 -1.90
CA THR A 333 7.75 -2.49 -0.51
C THR A 333 8.42 -1.38 0.30
N ALA A 334 7.80 -0.97 1.42
CA ALA A 334 8.43 -0.01 2.31
C ALA A 334 9.73 -0.56 2.93
N VAL A 335 10.81 0.24 2.90
CA VAL A 335 12.11 -0.08 3.52
C VAL A 335 12.58 1.08 4.39
N LYS A 336 13.21 0.78 5.53
CA LYS A 336 13.85 1.80 6.38
C LYS A 336 15.11 2.32 5.70
N ASP A 337 15.34 3.63 5.75
CA ASP A 337 16.54 4.25 5.15
C ASP A 337 17.84 3.66 5.73
N THR A 338 17.87 3.29 7.00
CA THR A 338 19.03 2.65 7.65
C THR A 338 19.38 1.29 7.06
N VAL A 339 18.39 0.55 6.56
CA VAL A 339 18.59 -0.75 5.91
C VAL A 339 19.03 -0.53 4.46
N LEU A 340 18.41 0.43 3.77
CA LEU A 340 18.80 0.76 2.40
C LEU A 340 20.25 1.29 2.32
N ALA A 341 20.70 2.04 3.34
CA ALA A 341 22.06 2.57 3.42
C ALA A 341 23.16 1.50 3.40
N SER A 342 22.88 0.27 3.89
CA SER A 342 23.86 -0.82 3.84
C SER A 342 24.08 -1.38 2.42
N TYR A 343 23.27 -0.95 1.44
CA TYR A 343 23.38 -1.32 0.02
C TYR A 343 23.97 -0.20 -0.84
N SER A 344 24.62 0.81 -0.24
CA SER A 344 25.27 1.93 -0.95
C SER A 344 24.35 2.53 -2.04
N PRO A 345 23.20 3.11 -1.65
CA PRO A 345 22.19 3.55 -2.59
C PRO A 345 22.73 4.61 -3.54
N ALA A 346 22.51 4.42 -4.84
CA ALA A 346 22.91 5.32 -5.89
C ALA A 346 21.67 5.75 -6.70
N ASN A 347 21.39 7.05 -6.69
CA ASN A 347 20.37 7.63 -7.56
C ASN A 347 20.81 7.50 -9.01
N GLN A 348 19.91 6.98 -9.83
CA GLN A 348 20.05 6.88 -11.27
C GLN A 348 19.43 8.11 -11.90
N ASP A 349 20.09 8.67 -12.91
CA ASP A 349 19.45 9.65 -13.77
C ASP A 349 18.33 8.98 -14.57
N ARG A 350 17.14 9.58 -14.54
CA ARG A 350 15.95 9.04 -15.19
C ARG A 350 16.10 8.97 -16.71
N HIS A 351 16.76 9.94 -17.33
CA HIS A 351 16.92 10.00 -18.78
C HIS A 351 17.78 8.85 -19.27
N ALA A 352 18.97 8.69 -18.68
CA ALA A 352 19.88 7.60 -19.02
C ALA A 352 19.29 6.22 -18.69
N LEU A 353 18.67 6.07 -17.52
CA LEU A 353 18.07 4.80 -17.08
C LEU A 353 16.91 4.40 -17.99
N CYS A 354 15.93 5.29 -18.20
CA CYS A 354 14.75 4.97 -19.01
C CYS A 354 15.09 4.79 -20.49
N LYS A 355 16.07 5.52 -21.02
CA LYS A 355 16.58 5.29 -22.39
C LYS A 355 17.28 3.93 -22.51
N SER A 356 17.95 3.46 -21.46
CA SER A 356 18.55 2.13 -21.44
C SER A 356 17.51 1.02 -21.34
N TYR A 357 16.44 1.25 -20.56
CA TYR A 357 15.29 0.34 -20.44
C TYR A 357 14.47 0.26 -21.74
N GLU A 358 14.21 1.39 -22.37
CA GLU A 358 13.46 1.51 -23.62
C GLU A 358 14.27 2.31 -24.64
N SER A 359 15.09 1.60 -25.43
CA SER A 359 16.01 2.20 -26.40
C SER A 359 15.29 2.99 -27.49
N THR A 360 13.99 2.76 -27.71
CA THR A 360 13.18 3.48 -28.69
C THR A 360 12.53 4.76 -28.15
N LEU A 361 12.74 5.09 -26.88
CA LEU A 361 12.26 6.33 -26.26
C LEU A 361 12.97 7.55 -26.87
N TYR A 362 12.22 8.58 -27.28
CA TYR A 362 12.81 9.82 -27.78
C TYR A 362 13.31 10.69 -26.61
N PRO A 363 14.59 11.10 -26.59
CA PRO A 363 15.12 11.95 -25.54
C PRO A 363 14.46 13.32 -25.48
N VAL A 364 14.52 13.96 -24.32
CA VAL A 364 14.14 15.37 -24.15
C VAL A 364 14.98 16.25 -25.09
N GLY A 365 14.33 17.26 -25.69
CA GLY A 365 14.88 18.12 -26.74
C GLY A 365 14.75 17.57 -28.16
N THR A 366 14.30 16.33 -28.33
CA THR A 366 14.05 15.76 -29.66
C THR A 366 12.83 16.42 -30.29
N ASN A 367 12.96 16.86 -31.55
CA ASN A 367 11.81 17.24 -32.36
C ASN A 367 11.19 15.97 -32.97
N ILE A 368 9.91 15.76 -32.68
CA ILE A 368 9.15 14.61 -33.18
C ILE A 368 7.97 15.08 -34.04
N GLU A 369 7.71 14.36 -35.12
CA GLU A 369 6.54 14.56 -35.97
C GLU A 369 5.45 13.55 -35.59
N ILE A 370 4.26 14.05 -35.30
CA ILE A 370 3.09 13.27 -34.91
C ILE A 370 2.49 12.58 -36.13
N GLN A 371 2.44 11.24 -36.12
CA GLN A 371 2.01 10.44 -37.27
C GLN A 371 0.50 10.09 -37.26
N LYS A 372 -0.19 10.37 -36.15
CA LYS A 372 -1.63 10.17 -35.97
C LYS A 372 -2.21 11.30 -35.13
N ASN A 373 -3.45 11.71 -35.42
CA ASN A 373 -4.19 12.61 -34.53
C ASN A 373 -4.19 12.04 -33.11
N THR A 374 -3.71 12.83 -32.16
CA THR A 374 -3.55 12.40 -30.77
C THR A 374 -4.05 13.49 -29.83
N ASN A 375 -4.54 13.08 -28.66
CA ASN A 375 -5.00 14.04 -27.65
C ASN A 375 -3.79 14.59 -26.89
N LEU A 376 -3.75 15.91 -26.70
CA LEU A 376 -2.92 16.56 -25.71
C LEU A 376 -3.63 16.44 -24.36
N ARG A 377 -3.00 15.80 -23.37
CA ARG A 377 -3.61 15.50 -22.07
C ARG A 377 -2.92 16.22 -20.92
N ALA A 378 -3.65 16.54 -19.86
CA ALA A 378 -3.10 17.24 -18.69
C ALA A 378 -2.07 16.39 -17.91
N SER A 379 -2.23 15.07 -17.96
CA SER A 379 -1.29 14.08 -17.46
C SER A 379 -1.29 12.88 -18.41
N PRO A 380 -0.32 11.95 -18.34
CA PRO A 380 -0.35 10.76 -19.17
C PRO A 380 -1.63 9.96 -18.91
N GLY A 381 -2.37 9.64 -19.98
CA GLY A 381 -3.70 9.01 -19.90
C GLY A 381 -4.83 9.87 -19.29
N GLY A 382 -4.55 11.09 -18.82
CA GLY A 382 -5.50 11.97 -18.13
C GLY A 382 -6.46 12.73 -19.03
N GLY A 383 -7.11 13.75 -18.46
CA GLY A 383 -8.09 14.59 -19.15
C GLY A 383 -7.51 15.30 -20.39
N ILE A 384 -8.36 15.52 -21.41
CA ILE A 384 -7.98 16.15 -22.67
C ILE A 384 -7.91 17.67 -22.50
N VAL A 385 -6.80 18.26 -22.94
CA VAL A 385 -6.53 19.71 -22.98
C VAL A 385 -6.75 20.27 -24.39
N SER A 386 -6.35 19.50 -25.40
CA SER A 386 -6.49 19.84 -26.83
C SER A 386 -6.28 18.58 -27.69
N MET A 387 -6.30 18.74 -29.01
CA MET A 387 -5.86 17.73 -29.97
C MET A 387 -4.61 18.23 -30.71
N VAL A 388 -3.66 17.34 -30.94
CA VAL A 388 -2.51 17.55 -31.82
C VAL A 388 -2.77 16.76 -33.11
N PRO A 389 -2.98 17.46 -34.25
CA PRO A 389 -3.17 16.81 -35.54
C PRO A 389 -1.93 16.01 -35.99
N LYS A 390 -2.16 15.08 -36.89
CA LYS A 390 -1.12 14.43 -37.69
C LYS A 390 -0.27 15.49 -38.44
N ASP A 391 0.99 15.14 -38.71
CA ASP A 391 2.02 15.91 -39.41
C ASP A 391 2.50 17.16 -38.64
N GLN A 392 2.04 17.35 -37.39
CA GLN A 392 2.55 18.40 -36.53
C GLN A 392 3.90 17.99 -35.93
N VAL A 393 4.85 18.91 -35.95
CA VAL A 393 6.14 18.76 -35.27
C VAL A 393 6.07 19.42 -33.90
N VAL A 394 6.55 18.72 -32.88
CA VAL A 394 6.63 19.21 -31.50
C VAL A 394 7.97 18.82 -30.88
N THR A 395 8.42 19.57 -29.88
CA THR A 395 9.63 19.24 -29.11
C THR A 395 9.27 18.47 -27.86
N VAL A 396 9.97 17.36 -27.60
CA VAL A 396 9.83 16.59 -26.35
C VAL A 396 10.42 17.40 -25.20
N LEU A 397 9.58 17.83 -24.27
CA LEU A 397 9.97 18.57 -23.05
C LEU A 397 10.20 17.65 -21.86
N ASP A 398 9.49 16.52 -21.83
CA ASP A 398 9.60 15.47 -20.82
C ASP A 398 9.03 14.16 -21.40
N PHE A 399 9.22 13.04 -20.69
CA PHE A 399 8.60 11.77 -21.03
C PHE A 399 8.13 11.01 -19.78
N GLU A 400 7.21 10.07 -19.99
CA GLU A 400 6.81 9.07 -19.00
C GLU A 400 6.56 7.73 -19.69
N LEU A 401 7.04 6.64 -19.08
CA LEU A 401 6.77 5.27 -19.48
C LEU A 401 5.75 4.64 -18.54
N ARG A 402 4.83 3.84 -19.09
CA ARG A 402 3.77 3.17 -18.33
C ARG A 402 3.51 1.75 -18.82
N SER A 403 2.70 1.03 -18.04
CA SER A 403 2.06 -0.22 -18.48
C SER A 403 3.08 -1.28 -18.92
N ALA A 404 4.01 -1.66 -18.04
CA ALA A 404 4.91 -2.79 -18.32
C ALA A 404 4.07 -4.09 -18.49
N PRO A 405 4.37 -4.95 -19.48
CA PRO A 405 5.55 -4.92 -20.36
C PRO A 405 5.39 -4.12 -21.66
N ASP A 406 4.21 -3.55 -21.93
CA ASP A 406 3.91 -2.86 -23.20
C ASP A 406 4.70 -1.54 -23.37
N ASN A 407 5.15 -0.93 -22.27
CA ASN A 407 5.96 0.28 -22.27
C ASN A 407 5.32 1.42 -23.09
N GLU A 408 4.08 1.73 -22.74
CA GLU A 408 3.36 2.90 -23.25
C GLU A 408 4.17 4.16 -22.95
N ARG A 409 4.42 4.98 -23.97
CA ARG A 409 5.19 6.21 -23.81
C ARG A 409 4.31 7.43 -24.00
N TYR A 410 4.52 8.41 -23.14
CA TYR A 410 3.89 9.71 -23.23
C TYR A 410 4.98 10.76 -23.28
N TYR A 411 4.88 11.68 -24.24
CA TYR A 411 5.81 12.80 -24.36
C TYR A 411 5.10 14.07 -23.93
N LYS A 412 5.71 14.80 -22.99
CA LYS A 412 5.27 16.14 -22.65
C LYS A 412 5.74 17.10 -23.73
N VAL A 413 4.84 17.93 -24.23
CA VAL A 413 5.09 18.84 -25.34
C VAL A 413 4.34 20.15 -25.11
N ASN A 414 4.79 21.22 -25.75
CA ASN A 414 4.00 22.44 -25.92
C ASN A 414 3.46 22.49 -27.34
N TYR A 415 2.14 22.60 -27.48
CA TYR A 415 1.47 22.75 -28.75
C TYR A 415 0.51 23.94 -28.69
N GLN A 416 0.74 24.94 -29.55
CA GLN A 416 -0.05 26.19 -29.62
C GLN A 416 -0.19 26.90 -28.25
N GLY A 417 0.91 26.95 -27.47
CA GLY A 417 0.93 27.58 -26.15
C GLY A 417 0.29 26.76 -25.04
N LYS A 418 -0.16 25.53 -25.33
CA LYS A 418 -0.70 24.59 -24.34
C LYS A 418 0.30 23.48 -24.08
N GLU A 419 0.64 23.29 -22.81
CA GLU A 419 1.50 22.20 -22.38
C GLU A 419 0.67 20.97 -21.98
N GLY A 420 1.13 19.78 -22.35
CA GLY A 420 0.51 18.53 -21.97
C GLY A 420 1.22 17.32 -22.55
N TYR A 421 0.62 16.14 -22.40
CA TYR A 421 1.19 14.87 -22.82
C TYR A 421 0.48 14.33 -24.05
N VAL A 422 1.26 13.96 -25.07
CA VAL A 422 0.78 13.18 -26.22
C VAL A 422 1.17 11.73 -26.06
N PHE A 423 0.29 10.81 -26.47
CA PHE A 423 0.63 9.40 -26.56
C PHE A 423 1.59 9.16 -27.73
N GLY A 424 2.71 8.50 -27.46
CA GLY A 424 3.76 8.19 -28.43
C GLY A 424 3.81 6.72 -28.84
N GLY A 425 2.76 5.94 -28.55
CA GLY A 425 2.69 4.50 -28.80
C GLY A 425 3.26 3.65 -27.66
N ASN A 426 3.32 2.35 -27.91
CA ASN A 426 3.93 1.34 -27.05
C ASN A 426 5.20 0.79 -27.71
N LYS A 427 5.83 -0.22 -27.10
CA LYS A 427 7.06 -0.85 -27.60
C LYS A 427 6.98 -1.33 -29.06
N THR A 428 5.80 -1.69 -29.55
CA THR A 428 5.60 -2.30 -30.86
C THR A 428 5.13 -1.32 -31.94
N ASP A 429 4.40 -0.26 -31.58
CA ASP A 429 3.73 0.61 -32.56
C ASP A 429 4.19 2.08 -32.54
N TYR A 430 5.21 2.42 -31.76
CA TYR A 430 5.67 3.81 -31.56
C TYR A 430 5.96 4.59 -32.84
N LEU A 431 6.55 3.95 -33.87
CA LEU A 431 6.83 4.59 -35.16
C LEU A 431 5.56 5.02 -35.89
N THR A 432 4.42 4.39 -35.58
CA THR A 432 3.12 4.76 -36.14
C THR A 432 2.49 5.96 -35.42
N TRP A 433 3.06 6.40 -34.29
CA TRP A 433 2.57 7.52 -33.49
C TRP A 433 3.49 8.73 -33.59
N ALA A 434 4.81 8.54 -33.54
CA ALA A 434 5.78 9.62 -33.64
C ALA A 434 7.12 9.17 -34.24
N VAL A 435 7.71 10.02 -35.07
CA VAL A 435 9.05 9.83 -35.65
C VAL A 435 9.92 11.05 -35.41
N VAL A 436 11.25 10.90 -35.43
CA VAL A 436 12.16 12.04 -35.32
C VAL A 436 12.03 12.94 -36.55
N ALA A 437 11.81 14.23 -36.35
CA ALA A 437 11.72 15.22 -37.43
C ALA A 437 13.13 15.66 -37.85
N THR A 438 13.53 15.35 -39.09
CA THR A 438 14.87 15.66 -39.62
C THR A 438 15.05 17.10 -40.07
N ASN A 439 13.97 17.79 -40.47
CA ASN A 439 13.99 19.15 -41.02
C ASN A 439 13.02 20.08 -40.29
N SER A 440 13.16 20.19 -38.97
CA SER A 440 12.32 21.08 -38.17
C SER A 440 12.95 22.47 -38.01
N ASN A 441 12.26 23.50 -38.52
CA ASN A 441 12.58 24.91 -38.27
C ASN A 441 11.98 25.43 -36.96
N LEU A 442 11.48 24.56 -36.08
CA LEU A 442 10.94 25.01 -34.81
C LEU A 442 12.04 25.74 -34.00
N PRO A 443 11.70 26.88 -33.39
CA PRO A 443 12.53 27.49 -32.38
C PRO A 443 12.67 26.54 -31.17
N SER A 444 13.68 25.66 -31.18
CA SER A 444 14.16 24.98 -29.99
C SER A 444 14.81 25.98 -29.02
N THR A 445 14.38 25.96 -27.77
CA THR A 445 15.07 26.65 -26.66
C THR A 445 16.37 25.95 -26.28
N LEU A 446 16.53 24.68 -26.68
CA LEU A 446 17.73 23.89 -26.49
C LEU A 446 18.63 23.93 -27.72
N ALA A 447 19.93 24.14 -27.49
CA ALA A 447 20.95 23.97 -28.52
C ALA A 447 21.23 22.49 -28.77
N LYS A 448 21.59 22.16 -30.01
CA LYS A 448 22.10 20.84 -30.41
C LYS A 448 23.62 20.83 -30.39
N ALA A 449 24.20 19.63 -30.31
CA ALA A 449 25.64 19.46 -30.52
C ALA A 449 26.06 20.05 -31.88
N GLY A 450 27.12 20.86 -31.88
CA GLY A 450 27.62 21.62 -33.02
C GLY A 450 27.12 23.06 -33.09
N GLU A 451 25.96 23.38 -32.49
CA GLU A 451 25.41 24.74 -32.44
C GLU A 451 26.16 25.62 -31.44
N TYR A 452 25.99 26.94 -31.57
CA TYR A 452 26.58 27.91 -30.66
C TYR A 452 25.53 28.44 -29.69
N VAL A 453 25.96 28.74 -28.47
CA VAL A 453 25.16 29.43 -27.47
C VAL A 453 25.90 30.64 -26.94
N LYS A 454 25.16 31.69 -26.61
CA LYS A 454 25.69 32.88 -25.95
C LYS A 454 25.25 32.91 -24.50
N VAL A 455 26.18 33.14 -23.57
CA VAL A 455 25.85 33.31 -22.14
C VAL A 455 25.12 34.64 -21.97
N VAL A 456 23.90 34.62 -21.44
CA VAL A 456 23.08 35.84 -21.26
C VAL A 456 22.87 36.23 -19.80
N ASN A 457 23.06 35.28 -18.87
CA ASN A 457 22.97 35.54 -17.43
C ASN A 457 23.91 36.69 -17.04
N SER A 458 23.40 37.67 -16.29
CA SER A 458 24.15 38.88 -15.89
C SER A 458 25.37 38.57 -15.03
N ALA A 459 25.34 37.49 -14.23
CA ALA A 459 26.46 37.04 -13.41
C ALA A 459 27.45 36.15 -14.18
N GLY A 460 27.19 35.83 -15.45
CA GLY A 460 27.89 34.78 -16.17
C GLY A 460 27.41 33.38 -15.77
N VAL A 461 28.16 32.35 -16.17
CA VAL A 461 27.84 30.94 -15.88
C VAL A 461 29.05 30.18 -15.37
N ASN A 462 28.84 29.36 -14.35
CA ASN A 462 29.89 28.50 -13.80
C ASN A 462 30.23 27.38 -14.80
N HIS A 463 31.51 27.25 -15.14
CA HIS A 463 32.06 26.13 -15.90
C HIS A 463 32.63 25.10 -14.93
N ARG A 464 32.14 23.86 -15.01
CA ARG A 464 32.40 22.80 -14.03
C ARG A 464 32.95 21.53 -14.65
N THR A 465 33.64 20.71 -13.87
CA THR A 465 34.26 19.46 -14.35
C THR A 465 33.25 18.40 -14.78
N THR A 466 32.09 18.36 -14.13
CA THR A 466 30.90 17.56 -14.46
C THR A 466 29.65 18.43 -14.27
N PRO A 467 28.46 18.00 -14.72
CA PRO A 467 27.20 18.63 -14.30
C PRO A 467 27.16 18.80 -12.78
N GLY A 468 26.97 20.04 -12.30
CA GLY A 468 26.98 20.38 -10.87
C GLY A 468 28.31 20.19 -10.11
N GLY A 469 29.39 19.72 -10.76
CA GLY A 469 30.66 19.33 -10.13
C GLY A 469 31.57 20.50 -9.73
N THR A 470 32.86 20.23 -9.54
CA THR A 470 33.84 21.24 -9.12
C THR A 470 33.93 22.40 -10.10
N LEU A 471 33.98 23.63 -9.59
CA LEU A 471 34.16 24.84 -10.41
C LEU A 471 35.55 24.85 -11.05
N ILE A 472 35.57 24.97 -12.37
CA ILE A 472 36.77 25.24 -13.16
C ILE A 472 37.01 26.75 -13.17
N ARG A 473 36.01 27.52 -13.65
CA ARG A 473 36.02 28.99 -13.70
C ARG A 473 34.63 29.55 -13.97
N LEU A 474 34.50 30.87 -13.89
CA LEU A 474 33.31 31.60 -14.35
C LEU A 474 33.46 31.99 -15.83
N ILE A 475 32.43 31.77 -16.64
CA ILE A 475 32.35 32.25 -18.02
C ILE A 475 31.51 33.53 -18.05
N PRO A 476 32.06 34.66 -18.51
CA PRO A 476 31.35 35.94 -18.52
C PRO A 476 30.12 35.96 -19.44
N LYS A 477 29.16 36.83 -19.12
CA LYS A 477 28.08 37.21 -20.04
C LYS A 477 28.63 37.64 -21.40
N GLY A 478 27.90 37.29 -22.45
CA GLY A 478 28.22 37.62 -23.84
C GLY A 478 29.15 36.63 -24.52
N THR A 479 29.77 35.71 -23.77
CA THR A 479 30.65 34.68 -24.32
C THR A 479 29.84 33.74 -25.22
N GLN A 480 30.32 33.54 -26.44
CA GLN A 480 29.82 32.51 -27.36
C GLN A 480 30.60 31.21 -27.17
N LEU A 481 29.88 30.10 -27.12
CA LEU A 481 30.42 28.77 -26.86
C LEU A 481 29.80 27.78 -27.83
N GLN A 482 30.62 26.91 -28.42
CA GLN A 482 30.09 25.78 -29.18
C GLN A 482 29.66 24.67 -28.23
N VAL A 483 28.44 24.17 -28.41
CA VAL A 483 27.90 23.03 -27.67
C VAL A 483 28.48 21.75 -28.26
N GLN A 484 29.20 20.99 -27.45
CA GLN A 484 29.75 19.69 -27.84
C GLN A 484 28.75 18.57 -27.58
N GLU A 485 27.99 18.68 -26.49
CA GLU A 485 27.08 17.64 -26.03
C GLU A 485 26.04 18.27 -25.07
N VAL A 486 24.84 17.69 -25.02
CA VAL A 486 23.73 18.14 -24.19
C VAL A 486 23.40 17.08 -23.15
N PHE A 487 23.32 17.49 -21.90
CA PHE A 487 22.97 16.64 -20.77
C PHE A 487 21.72 17.17 -20.10
N ILE A 488 20.79 16.27 -19.80
CA ILE A 488 19.55 16.58 -19.10
C ILE A 488 19.48 15.67 -17.88
N GLU A 489 19.36 16.27 -16.70
CA GLU A 489 19.38 15.57 -15.43
C GLU A 489 18.13 15.86 -14.60
N ASP A 490 17.78 14.90 -13.75
CA ASP A 490 16.72 14.98 -12.73
C ASP A 490 15.30 15.22 -13.27
N SER A 491 14.32 15.37 -12.38
CA SER A 491 12.91 15.49 -12.76
C SER A 491 12.47 16.90 -13.16
N ASN A 492 13.30 17.91 -12.91
CA ASN A 492 13.09 19.28 -13.41
C ASN A 492 13.75 19.48 -14.79
N ASN A 493 14.41 18.45 -15.32
CA ASN A 493 15.13 18.47 -16.58
C ASN A 493 16.15 19.62 -16.61
N LYS A 494 17.08 19.60 -15.64
CA LYS A 494 18.24 20.50 -15.61
C LYS A 494 19.08 20.29 -16.85
N VAL A 495 19.32 21.36 -17.58
CA VAL A 495 20.06 21.32 -18.85
C VAL A 495 21.50 21.76 -18.60
N TYR A 496 22.43 20.96 -19.11
CA TYR A 496 23.85 21.28 -19.13
C TYR A 496 24.41 21.13 -20.55
N TYR A 497 25.26 22.07 -20.96
CA TYR A 497 26.04 21.93 -22.18
C TYR A 497 27.49 21.62 -21.85
N ARG A 498 28.04 20.62 -22.51
CA ARG A 498 29.49 20.41 -22.57
C ARG A 498 30.08 21.40 -23.55
N VAL A 499 31.04 22.19 -23.09
CA VAL A 499 31.65 23.29 -23.85
C VAL A 499 33.15 23.32 -23.59
N THR A 500 33.90 23.89 -24.54
CA THR A 500 35.31 24.23 -24.33
C THR A 500 35.46 25.74 -24.26
N TYR A 501 36.07 26.22 -23.18
CA TYR A 501 36.32 27.64 -22.96
C TYR A 501 37.78 27.82 -22.52
N GLN A 502 38.51 28.67 -23.25
CA GLN A 502 39.93 28.95 -23.01
C GLN A 502 40.79 27.69 -22.85
N GLY A 503 40.58 26.71 -23.73
CA GLY A 503 41.35 25.46 -23.77
C GLY A 503 40.96 24.40 -22.75
N GLN A 504 39.94 24.64 -21.91
CA GLN A 504 39.44 23.64 -20.96
C GLN A 504 38.02 23.21 -21.32
N THR A 505 37.78 21.90 -21.32
CA THR A 505 36.45 21.32 -21.54
C THR A 505 35.76 21.07 -20.20
N GLY A 506 34.46 21.32 -20.15
CA GLY A 506 33.63 21.14 -18.97
C GLY A 506 32.17 21.46 -19.27
N TYR A 507 31.39 21.68 -18.23
CA TYR A 507 29.93 21.76 -18.29
C TYR A 507 29.45 23.12 -17.79
N ILE A 508 28.48 23.71 -18.49
CA ILE A 508 27.76 24.90 -18.04
C ILE A 508 26.30 24.55 -17.79
N TYR A 509 25.73 25.10 -16.73
CA TYR A 509 24.29 25.01 -16.46
C TYR A 509 23.53 26.02 -17.32
N THR A 510 22.42 25.59 -17.90
CA THR A 510 21.70 26.37 -18.92
C THR A 510 20.24 26.55 -18.57
N GLY A 511 19.81 26.22 -17.35
CA GLY A 511 18.43 26.33 -16.90
C GLY A 511 17.72 24.98 -16.71
N LEU A 512 16.42 25.07 -16.47
CA LEU A 512 15.48 23.95 -16.32
C LEU A 512 14.47 24.01 -17.46
N LEU A 513 13.92 22.86 -17.86
CA LEU A 513 12.73 22.82 -18.73
C LEU A 513 11.43 22.72 -17.91
N LEU A 514 11.50 22.23 -16.67
CA LEU A 514 10.34 22.04 -15.80
C LEU A 514 10.56 22.65 -14.41
N PRO A 515 9.48 23.06 -13.71
CA PRO A 515 8.09 23.17 -14.20
C PRO A 515 7.89 24.34 -15.17
N THR A 516 8.86 25.23 -15.29
CA THR A 516 8.88 26.37 -16.21
C THR A 516 10.23 26.41 -16.91
N ASP A 517 10.23 26.64 -18.23
CA ASP A 517 11.46 26.81 -19.01
C ASP A 517 12.18 28.10 -18.57
N THR A 518 13.40 27.96 -18.08
CA THR A 518 14.27 29.07 -17.64
C THR A 518 15.52 29.19 -18.53
N THR A 519 15.60 28.42 -19.62
CA THR A 519 16.85 28.30 -20.38
C THR A 519 17.33 29.60 -21.00
N SER A 520 16.38 30.44 -21.43
CA SER A 520 16.60 31.78 -21.98
C SER A 520 17.18 32.78 -20.96
N GLU A 521 17.13 32.48 -19.66
CA GLU A 521 17.76 33.31 -18.62
C GLU A 521 19.26 33.04 -18.49
N TRP A 522 19.74 31.91 -19.01
CA TRP A 522 21.12 31.43 -18.87
C TRP A 522 21.89 31.52 -20.18
N THR A 523 21.33 30.96 -21.24
CA THR A 523 21.97 30.89 -22.56
C THR A 523 20.98 31.16 -23.69
N GLU A 524 21.46 31.77 -24.77
CA GLU A 524 20.69 32.02 -25.99
C GLU A 524 21.30 31.23 -27.15
N VAL A 525 20.51 30.38 -27.81
CA VAL A 525 20.94 29.62 -29.00
C VAL A 525 21.21 30.57 -30.16
N GLN A 526 22.39 30.49 -30.75
CA GLN A 526 22.82 31.29 -31.90
C GLN A 526 22.74 30.39 -33.13
N ARG A 527 21.85 30.70 -34.08
CA ARG A 527 21.64 29.95 -35.32
C ARG A 527 22.22 30.69 -36.52
#